data_AF-A0A5J4RF11-F1
#
_entry.id   AF-A0A5J4RF11-F1
#
_cell.length_a   1.000
_cell.length_b   1.000
_cell.length_c   1.000
_cell.angle_alpha   90.00
_cell.angle_beta   90.00
_cell.angle_gamma   90.00
#
_symmetry.space_group_name_H-M   'P 1'
#
loop_
_entity.id
_entity.type
_entity.pdbx_description
1 polymer ?
#
loop_
_entity_poly.entity_id
_entity_poly.type
_entity_poly.pdbx_seq_one_letter_code
_entity_poly.pdbx_strand_id
1 'polypeptide(L)' 'PIYSETAAYGHVGRTPRTVTKHFYSRYQPHKTMEVELFTWEKTDYIDRIKATFGL' A
#
# COMPACT_ATOMS: atom_id res chain seq x y z
N PRO A 1 9.05 -1.83 1.13
CA PRO A 1 9.22 -2.05 -0.33
C PRO A 1 7.91 -2.47 -0.99
N ILE A 2 7.21 -1.53 -1.61
CA ILE A 2 5.88 -1.71 -2.22
C ILE A 2 5.86 -1.42 -3.74
N TYR A 3 7.02 -1.07 -4.31
CA TYR A 3 7.10 -0.46 -5.65
C TYR A 3 7.20 -1.48 -6.80
N SER A 4 7.49 -2.75 -6.51
CA SER A 4 7.59 -3.78 -7.56
C SER A 4 6.25 -3.97 -8.26
N GLU A 5 5.14 -3.95 -7.52
CA GLU A 5 3.79 -4.07 -8.07
C GLU A 5 3.35 -2.82 -8.81
N THR A 6 3.82 -1.64 -8.40
CA THR A 6 3.48 -0.38 -9.06
C THR A 6 4.23 -0.20 -10.38
N ALA A 7 5.39 -0.85 -10.54
CA ALA A 7 6.22 -0.78 -11.74
C ALA A 7 5.59 -1.48 -12.97
N ALA A 8 4.50 -2.24 -12.79
CA ALA A 8 3.77 -2.89 -13.85
C ALA A 8 2.30 -2.46 -13.84
N TYR A 9 1.77 -2.15 -15.03
CA TYR A 9 0.36 -1.82 -15.25
C TYR A 9 -0.16 -0.57 -14.53
N GLY A 10 0.74 0.38 -14.22
CA GLY A 10 0.39 1.70 -13.70
C GLY A 10 0.26 1.78 -12.18
N HIS A 11 0.39 3.02 -11.68
CA HIS A 11 0.40 3.34 -10.25
C HIS A 11 -1.00 3.66 -9.68
N VAL A 12 -1.97 4.00 -10.53
CA VAL A 12 -3.28 4.55 -10.15
C VAL A 12 -4.41 3.61 -10.57
N GLY A 13 -5.54 3.64 -9.86
CA GLY A 13 -6.75 2.87 -10.19
C GLY A 13 -6.68 1.40 -9.77
N ARG A 14 -5.89 1.08 -8.75
CA ARG A 14 -5.71 -0.28 -8.24
C ARG A 14 -6.26 -0.40 -6.83
N THR A 15 -6.97 -1.49 -6.56
CA THR A 15 -7.55 -1.74 -5.23
C THR A 15 -6.43 -1.89 -4.18
N PRO A 16 -6.46 -1.10 -3.08
CA PRO A 16 -5.55 -1.29 -1.96
C PRO A 16 -5.63 -2.72 -1.41
N ARG A 17 -4.49 -3.32 -1.10
CA ARG A 17 -4.45 -4.67 -0.52
C ARG A 17 -3.23 -4.91 0.36
N THR A 18 -3.42 -5.69 1.41
CA THR A 18 -2.33 -6.18 2.26
C THR A 18 -1.80 -7.50 1.70
N VAL A 19 -0.47 -7.59 1.60
CA VAL A 19 0.21 -8.80 1.15
C VAL A 19 1.40 -9.12 2.05
N THR A 20 1.67 -10.41 2.24
CA THR A 20 2.89 -10.87 2.91
C THR A 20 4.02 -10.92 1.91
N LYS A 21 5.15 -10.27 2.22
CA LYS A 21 6.35 -10.27 1.38
C LYS A 21 7.53 -10.88 2.11
N HIS A 22 8.30 -11.64 1.34
CA HIS A 22 9.56 -12.25 1.76
C HIS A 22 10.72 -11.54 1.05
N PHE A 23 11.63 -11.00 1.83
CA PHE A 23 12.81 -10.28 1.36
C PHE A 23 14.05 -11.14 1.63
N TYR A 24 14.79 -11.40 0.56
CA TYR A 24 16.02 -12.17 0.59
C TYR A 24 17.19 -11.24 0.26
N SER A 25 18.24 -11.28 1.07
CA SER A 25 19.48 -10.54 0.86
C SER A 25 20.65 -11.47 1.12
N ARG A 26 21.74 -11.31 0.36
CA ARG A 26 22.97 -12.09 0.57
C ARG A 26 23.69 -11.72 1.88
N TYR A 27 23.43 -10.53 2.41
CA TYR A 27 24.15 -9.96 3.56
C TYR A 27 23.26 -9.69 4.78
N GLN A 28 21.94 -9.84 4.64
CA GLN A 28 20.98 -9.57 5.71
C GLN A 28 20.08 -10.79 5.92
N PRO A 29 19.62 -11.05 7.15
CA PRO A 29 18.65 -12.09 7.43
C PRO A 29 17.40 -11.96 6.57
N HIS A 30 16.79 -13.10 6.25
CA HIS A 30 15.50 -13.13 5.57
C HIS A 30 14.46 -12.38 6.40
N LYS A 31 13.67 -11.53 5.73
CA LYS A 31 12.65 -10.73 6.38
C LYS A 31 11.30 -11.02 5.76
N THR A 32 10.37 -11.51 6.56
CA THR A 32 8.95 -11.61 6.20
C THR A 32 8.22 -10.46 6.85
N MET A 33 7.43 -9.71 6.09
CA MET A 33 6.58 -8.65 6.63
C MET A 33 5.30 -8.51 5.81
N GLU A 34 4.24 -8.10 6.48
CA GLU A 34 3.03 -7.61 5.82
C GLU A 34 3.27 -6.19 5.34
N VAL A 35 2.90 -5.93 4.09
CA VAL A 35 2.93 -4.58 3.49
C VAL A 35 1.58 -4.30 2.85
N GLU A 36 1.17 -3.05 2.96
CA GLU A 36 -0.02 -2.56 2.27
C GLU A 36 0.37 -1.89 0.95
N LEU A 37 -0.26 -2.32 -0.14
CA LEU A 37 -0.05 -1.80 -1.48
C LEU A 37 -1.15 -0.81 -1.86
N PHE A 38 -0.81 0.17 -2.71
CA PHE A 38 -1.73 1.18 -3.27
C PHE A 38 -2.50 1.98 -2.21
N THR A 39 -1.82 2.35 -1.12
CA THR A 39 -2.45 3.06 0.01
C THR A 39 -3.03 4.43 -0.36
N TRP A 40 -2.55 5.07 -1.42
CA TRP A 40 -3.05 6.35 -1.93
C TRP A 40 -4.43 6.24 -2.61
N GLU A 41 -4.88 5.04 -2.97
CA GLU A 41 -6.20 4.81 -3.56
C GLU A 41 -7.29 4.62 -2.49
N LYS A 42 -6.93 4.66 -1.20
CA LYS A 42 -7.89 4.52 -0.10
C LYS A 42 -8.79 5.73 0.04
N THR A 43 -10.05 5.44 0.33
CA THR A 43 -11.11 6.42 0.60
C THR A 43 -11.56 6.42 2.07
N ASP A 44 -10.76 5.83 2.94
CA ASP A 44 -11.05 5.63 4.38
C ASP A 44 -11.05 6.92 5.20
N TYR A 45 -10.56 8.03 4.64
CA TYR A 45 -10.54 9.33 5.29
C TYR A 45 -11.69 10.26 4.88
N ILE A 46 -12.58 9.83 3.97
CA ILE A 46 -13.66 10.67 3.42
C ILE A 46 -14.58 11.20 4.51
N ASP A 47 -15.05 10.34 5.41
CA ASP A 47 -16.03 10.73 6.43
C ASP A 47 -15.45 11.74 7.42
N ARG A 48 -14.15 11.60 7.74
CA ARG A 48 -13.45 12.56 8.59
C ARG A 48 -13.31 13.93 7.92
N ILE A 49 -13.07 13.95 6.61
CA ILE A 49 -13.04 15.19 5.83
C ILE A 49 -14.43 15.83 5.84
N LYS A 50 -15.49 15.07 5.50
CA LYS A 50 -16.86 15.57 5.50
C LYS A 50 -17.27 16.18 6.85
N ALA A 51 -17.00 15.47 7.94
CA ALA A 51 -17.26 15.96 9.30
C ALA A 51 -16.52 17.28 9.61
N THR A 52 -15.29 17.45 9.12
CA THR A 52 -14.51 18.68 9.32
C THR A 52 -15.13 19.89 8.61
N PHE A 53 -15.81 19.67 7.49
CA PHE A 53 -16.46 20.72 6.69
C PHE A 53 -17.98 20.82 6.92
N GLY A 54 -18.55 20.00 7.81
CA GLY A 54 -20.00 19.98 8.07
C GLY A 54 -20.84 19.45 6.92
N LEU A 55 -20.28 18.52 6.13
CA LEU A 55 -20.93 17.85 4.99
C LEU A 55 -21.45 16.45 5.35
#